data_AF-A0A6G8FZM9-F1
#
_entry.id   AF-A0A6G8FZM9-F1
#
_cell.length_a   1.000
_cell.length_b   1.000
_cell.length_c   1.000
_cell.angle_alpha   90.00
_cell.angle_beta   90.00
_cell.angle_gamma   90.00
#
_symmetry.space_group_name_H-M   'P 1'
#
loop_
_entity.id
_entity.type
_entity.pdbx_description
1 polymer ?
#
loop_
_entity_poly.entity_id
_entity_poly.type
_entity_poly.pdbx_seq_one_letter_code
_entity_poly.pdbx_strand_id
1 'polypeptide(L)'
;MTAWSTLVRSTHLVTNAAWFGGSLMGAVGLNPAAEEGEDARRRAAIADEGWTRWGPVQGAAVALHLASGVAILVDNRRRVRHHRPTTLAVVAKTVLTGAAVALGAEAYRVGAAFGDAREAADHDPDARAEARALAARLRRLQWATPVTTGAVLVLDAYLGEQQRGLAGLLDRPSLAVH
;
A
#
# COMPACT_ATOMS: atom_id res chain seq x y z
N MET A 1 -5.43 25.38 11.17
CA MET A 1 -4.47 24.39 10.61
C MET A 1 -3.09 25.03 10.55
N THR A 2 -2.03 24.35 10.97
CA THR A 2 -0.65 24.85 10.87
C THR A 2 0.03 24.29 9.62
N ALA A 3 1.06 24.99 9.10
CA ALA A 3 1.87 24.49 7.97
C ALA A 3 2.48 23.11 8.25
N TRP A 4 2.91 22.88 9.50
CA TRP A 4 3.39 21.58 9.96
C TRP A 4 2.34 20.47 9.88
N SER A 5 1.11 20.74 10.36
CA SER A 5 0.01 19.77 10.28
C SER A 5 -0.34 19.45 8.84
N THR A 6 -0.30 20.43 7.93
CA THR A 6 -0.53 20.21 6.49
C THR A 6 0.59 19.34 5.92
N LEU A 7 1.85 19.66 6.20
CA LEU A 7 3.00 18.89 5.72
C LEU A 7 2.89 17.41 6.12
N VAL A 8 2.70 17.12 7.42
CA VAL A 8 2.62 15.74 7.92
C VAL A 8 1.46 14.98 7.27
N ARG A 9 0.29 15.61 7.13
CA ARG A 9 -0.89 14.97 6.50
C ARG A 9 -0.69 14.76 5.00
N SER A 10 -0.08 15.72 4.29
CA SER A 10 0.27 15.57 2.88
C SER A 10 1.30 14.46 2.67
N THR A 11 2.35 14.39 3.50
CA THR A 11 3.31 13.28 3.50
C THR A 11 2.59 11.95 3.65
N HIS A 12 1.70 11.85 4.65
CA HIS A 12 0.94 10.63 4.91
C HIS A 12 0.08 10.18 3.71
N LEU A 13 -0.61 11.14 3.07
CA LEU A 13 -1.45 10.91 1.90
C LEU A 13 -0.65 10.50 0.68
N VAL A 14 0.37 11.29 0.31
CA VAL A 14 1.19 11.05 -0.90
C VAL A 14 1.92 9.72 -0.80
N THR A 15 2.42 9.38 0.38
CA THR A 15 3.13 8.12 0.59
C THR A 15 2.21 6.90 0.56
N ASN A 16 0.98 7.01 1.09
CA ASN A 16 -0.01 5.94 0.92
C ASN A 16 -0.42 5.79 -0.56
N ALA A 17 -0.60 6.91 -1.27
CA ALA A 17 -0.93 6.91 -2.69
C ALA A 17 0.19 6.28 -3.54
N ALA A 18 1.46 6.58 -3.24
CA ALA A 18 2.61 5.94 -3.87
C ALA A 18 2.62 4.43 -3.58
N TRP A 19 2.31 4.00 -2.35
CA TRP A 19 2.27 2.59 -2.01
C TRP A 19 1.15 1.81 -2.68
N PHE A 20 -0.07 2.35 -2.64
CA PHE A 20 -1.19 1.81 -3.38
C PHE A 20 -0.90 1.76 -4.88
N GLY A 21 -0.51 2.89 -5.46
CA GLY A 21 -0.29 3.05 -6.90
C GLY A 21 0.83 2.16 -7.42
N GLY A 22 1.96 2.09 -6.70
CA GLY A 22 3.09 1.23 -7.06
C GLY A 22 2.73 -0.25 -7.04
N SER A 23 2.01 -0.69 -6.00
CA SER A 23 1.57 -2.08 -5.89
C SER A 23 0.52 -2.43 -6.95
N LEU A 24 -0.42 -1.52 -7.24
CA LEU A 24 -1.42 -1.72 -8.28
C LEU A 24 -0.78 -1.75 -9.67
N MET A 25 0.10 -0.79 -9.98
CA MET A 25 0.86 -0.76 -11.23
C MET A 25 1.69 -2.04 -11.40
N GLY A 26 2.30 -2.54 -10.31
CA GLY A 26 2.93 -3.85 -10.28
C GLY A 26 2.02 -4.97 -10.77
N ALA A 27 0.81 -5.06 -10.19
CA ALA A 27 -0.16 -6.11 -10.48
C ALA A 27 -0.78 -6.02 -11.88
N VAL A 28 -1.09 -4.81 -12.37
CA VAL A 28 -1.85 -4.61 -13.64
C VAL A 28 -1.01 -4.21 -14.83
N GLY A 29 0.19 -3.66 -14.60
CA GLY A 29 1.06 -3.12 -15.64
C GLY A 29 2.36 -3.88 -15.74
N LEU A 30 3.23 -3.77 -14.73
CA LEU A 30 4.59 -4.32 -14.78
C LEU A 30 4.60 -5.84 -14.94
N ASN A 31 3.89 -6.59 -14.08
CA ASN A 31 3.94 -8.05 -14.13
C ASN A 31 3.30 -8.61 -15.40
N PRO A 32 2.14 -8.10 -15.89
CA PRO A 32 1.62 -8.52 -17.19
C PRO A 32 2.54 -8.15 -18.36
N ALA A 33 3.12 -6.94 -18.38
CA ALA A 33 4.05 -6.54 -19.43
C ALA A 33 5.31 -7.41 -19.46
N ALA A 34 5.71 -7.96 -18.31
CA ALA A 34 6.82 -8.90 -18.24
C ALA A 34 6.55 -10.20 -19.00
N GLU A 35 5.30 -10.64 -19.16
CA GLU A 35 4.94 -11.87 -19.90
C GLU A 35 5.21 -11.78 -21.42
N GLU A 36 5.39 -10.57 -21.96
CA GLU A 36 5.81 -10.35 -23.35
C GLU A 36 7.27 -10.79 -23.61
N GLY A 37 8.02 -11.14 -22.57
CA GLY A 37 9.34 -11.73 -22.70
C GLY A 37 9.29 -13.10 -23.40
N GLU A 38 10.18 -13.29 -24.38
CA GLU A 38 10.26 -14.50 -25.22
C GLU A 38 10.48 -15.78 -24.42
N ASP A 39 11.25 -15.72 -23.33
CA ASP A 39 11.53 -16.84 -22.45
C ASP A 39 11.38 -16.48 -20.96
N ALA A 40 11.36 -17.51 -20.10
CA ALA A 40 11.17 -17.33 -18.65
C ALA A 40 12.27 -16.46 -18.01
N ARG A 41 13.49 -16.45 -18.57
CA ARG A 41 14.58 -15.59 -18.10
C ARG A 41 14.30 -14.13 -18.42
N ARG A 42 13.85 -13.82 -19.63
CA ARG A 42 13.54 -12.47 -20.08
C ARG A 42 12.33 -11.92 -19.33
N ARG A 43 11.30 -12.72 -19.11
CA ARG A 43 10.13 -12.34 -18.30
C ARG A 43 10.54 -11.95 -16.88
N ALA A 44 11.34 -12.79 -16.23
CA ALA A 44 11.86 -12.50 -14.89
C ALA A 44 12.71 -11.23 -14.87
N ALA A 45 13.61 -11.04 -15.84
CA ALA A 45 14.47 -9.86 -15.92
C ALA A 45 13.68 -8.55 -16.10
N ILE A 46 12.59 -8.55 -16.88
CA ILE A 46 11.75 -7.35 -17.07
C ILE A 46 11.06 -6.97 -15.75
N ALA A 47 10.45 -7.95 -15.07
CA ALA A 47 9.80 -7.71 -13.79
C ALA A 47 10.80 -7.27 -12.71
N ASP A 48 11.93 -7.97 -12.60
CA ASP A 48 12.99 -7.70 -11.62
C ASP A 48 13.60 -6.32 -11.79
N GLU A 49 13.87 -5.89 -13.02
CA GLU A 49 14.37 -4.55 -13.30
C GLU A 49 13.36 -3.47 -12.88
N GLY A 50 12.07 -3.68 -13.15
CA GLY A 50 11.01 -2.76 -12.73
C GLY A 50 10.93 -2.64 -11.20
N TRP A 51 10.97 -3.77 -10.50
CA TRP A 51 10.95 -3.80 -9.03
C TRP A 51 12.24 -3.29 -8.40
N THR A 52 13.40 -3.48 -9.04
CA THR A 52 14.69 -2.92 -8.59
C THR A 52 14.66 -1.39 -8.61
N ARG A 53 14.08 -0.79 -9.66
CA ARG A 53 13.93 0.67 -9.74
C ARG A 53 12.86 1.21 -8.79
N TRP A 54 11.74 0.50 -8.64
CA TRP A 54 10.62 0.98 -7.83
C TRP A 54 10.79 0.70 -6.33
N GLY A 55 11.44 -0.40 -5.97
CA GLY A 55 11.58 -0.90 -4.60
C GLY A 55 12.07 0.14 -3.59
N PRO A 56 13.13 0.92 -3.88
CA PRO A 56 13.59 1.99 -2.98
C PRO A 56 12.53 3.08 -2.76
N VAL A 57 11.83 3.50 -3.82
CA VAL A 57 10.74 4.49 -3.73
C VAL A 57 9.59 3.94 -2.90
N GLN A 58 9.24 2.67 -3.13
CA GLN A 58 8.20 1.98 -2.40
C GLN A 58 8.53 1.85 -0.91
N GLY A 59 9.75 1.45 -0.58
CA GLY A 59 10.22 1.33 0.80
C GLY A 59 10.25 2.68 1.53
N ALA A 60 10.73 3.74 0.87
CA ALA A 60 10.70 5.10 1.41
C ALA A 60 9.28 5.59 1.65
N ALA A 61 8.34 5.31 0.73
CA ALA A 61 6.94 5.63 0.90
C ALA A 61 6.34 4.92 2.12
N VAL A 62 6.55 3.61 2.28
CA VAL A 62 6.07 2.86 3.45
C VAL A 62 6.63 3.46 4.75
N ALA A 63 7.94 3.71 4.81
CA ALA A 63 8.58 4.26 6.02
C ALA A 63 8.02 5.64 6.39
N LEU A 64 7.91 6.54 5.42
CA LEU A 64 7.35 7.88 5.63
C LEU A 64 5.85 7.84 5.98
N HIS A 65 5.09 6.92 5.40
CA HIS A 65 3.68 6.72 5.73
C HIS A 65 3.51 6.33 7.20
N LEU A 66 4.31 5.37 7.68
CA LEU A 66 4.28 4.93 9.07
C LEU A 66 4.72 6.05 10.03
N ALA A 67 5.83 6.73 9.74
CA ALA A 67 6.34 7.83 10.57
C ALA A 67 5.34 8.98 10.68
N SER A 68 4.76 9.42 9.55
CA SER A 68 3.72 10.45 9.54
C SER A 68 2.43 9.98 10.25
N GLY A 69 2.06 8.71 10.14
CA GLY A 69 0.93 8.12 10.87
C GLY A 69 1.11 8.20 12.38
N VAL A 70 2.31 7.89 12.89
CA VAL A 70 2.65 8.04 14.32
C VAL A 70 2.58 9.51 14.74
N ALA A 71 3.12 10.43 13.93
CA ALA A 71 3.05 11.87 14.23
C ALA A 71 1.60 12.36 14.33
N ILE A 72 0.72 11.94 13.42
CA ILE A 72 -0.72 12.26 13.45
C ILE A 72 -1.38 11.68 14.70
N LEU A 73 -1.04 10.45 15.09
CA LEU A 73 -1.58 9.81 16.29
C LEU A 73 -1.17 10.55 17.58
N VAL A 74 0.09 10.97 17.67
CA VAL A 74 0.62 11.73 18.81
C VAL A 74 -0.05 13.10 18.91
N ASP A 75 -0.20 13.81 17.79
CA ASP A 75 -0.88 15.11 17.71
C ASP A 75 -2.35 15.00 18.16
N ASN A 76 -3.04 13.92 17.76
CA ASN A 76 -4.45 13.68 18.06
C ASN A 76 -4.71 12.88 19.36
N ARG A 77 -3.69 12.61 20.19
CA ARG A 77 -3.78 11.70 21.35
C ARG A 77 -4.94 11.97 22.28
N ARG A 78 -5.28 13.25 22.54
CA ARG A 78 -6.40 13.62 23.41
C ARG A 78 -7.75 13.25 22.78
N ARG A 79 -7.93 13.53 21.49
CA ARG A 79 -9.16 13.20 20.74
C ARG A 79 -9.38 11.69 20.67
N VAL A 80 -8.31 10.93 20.43
CA VAL A 80 -8.34 9.46 20.38
C VAL A 80 -8.75 8.85 21.72
N ARG A 81 -8.38 9.45 22.85
CA ARG A 81 -8.75 8.96 24.19
C ARG A 81 -10.19 9.27 24.59
N HIS A 82 -10.76 10.38 24.11
CA HIS A 82 -12.04 10.88 24.61
C HIS A 82 -13.19 10.80 23.60
N HIS A 83 -12.92 10.45 22.33
CA HIS A 83 -13.95 10.37 21.29
C HIS A 83 -13.96 8.98 20.62
N ARG A 84 -14.89 8.12 21.06
CA ARG A 84 -15.01 6.71 20.62
C ARG A 84 -15.02 6.53 19.09
N PRO A 85 -15.73 7.33 18.28
CA PRO A 85 -15.67 7.21 16.82
C PRO A 85 -14.24 7.42 16.25
N THR A 86 -13.49 8.40 16.78
CA THR A 86 -12.08 8.61 16.39
C THR A 86 -11.23 7.42 16.83
N THR A 87 -11.44 6.86 18.02
CA THR A 87 -10.72 5.67 18.48
C THR A 87 -10.91 4.48 17.53
N LEU A 88 -12.15 4.19 17.16
CA LEU A 88 -12.47 3.07 16.26
C LEU A 88 -11.83 3.24 14.88
N ALA A 89 -11.88 4.45 14.34
CA ALA A 89 -11.23 4.80 13.09
C ALA A 89 -9.72 4.59 13.11
N VAL A 90 -9.05 5.06 14.17
CA VAL A 90 -7.60 4.87 14.36
C VAL A 90 -7.26 3.40 14.45
N VAL A 91 -8.00 2.61 15.23
CA VAL A 91 -7.78 1.17 15.36
C VAL A 91 -7.94 0.46 14.01
N ALA A 92 -9.04 0.72 13.29
CA ALA A 92 -9.28 0.14 11.97
C ALA A 92 -8.14 0.47 11.00
N LYS A 93 -7.68 1.72 10.99
CA LYS A 93 -6.57 2.16 10.15
C LYS A 93 -5.27 1.46 10.52
N THR A 94 -4.92 1.42 11.81
CA THR A 94 -3.69 0.78 12.27
C THR A 94 -3.68 -0.72 11.93
N VAL A 95 -4.80 -1.42 12.08
CA VAL A 95 -4.93 -2.84 11.70
C VAL A 95 -4.73 -3.01 10.19
N LEU A 96 -5.38 -2.20 9.36
CA LEU A 96 -5.24 -2.27 7.90
C LEU A 96 -3.81 -1.95 7.45
N THR A 97 -3.18 -0.91 8.00
CA THR A 97 -1.79 -0.57 7.71
C THR A 97 -0.85 -1.69 8.14
N GLY A 98 -1.05 -2.29 9.32
CA GLY A 98 -0.25 -3.43 9.79
C GLY A 98 -0.41 -4.65 8.87
N ALA A 99 -1.63 -4.95 8.42
CA ALA A 99 -1.89 -6.01 7.46
C ALA A 99 -1.20 -5.74 6.11
N ALA A 100 -1.25 -4.50 5.62
CA ALA A 100 -0.56 -4.12 4.38
C ALA A 100 0.97 -4.31 4.48
N VAL A 101 1.58 -3.92 5.61
CA VAL A 101 3.02 -4.16 5.85
C VAL A 101 3.32 -5.66 5.86
N ALA A 102 2.54 -6.46 6.59
CA ALA A 102 2.75 -7.90 6.69
C ALA A 102 2.62 -8.60 5.33
N LEU A 103 1.61 -8.23 4.53
CA LEU A 103 1.39 -8.74 3.18
C LEU A 103 2.54 -8.36 2.23
N GLY A 104 3.03 -7.12 2.32
CA GLY A 104 4.19 -6.66 1.54
C GLY A 104 5.47 -7.43 1.89
N ALA A 105 5.74 -7.63 3.18
CA ALA A 105 6.87 -8.43 3.64
C ALA A 105 6.77 -9.89 3.20
N GLU A 106 5.57 -10.47 3.24
CA GLU A 106 5.34 -11.83 2.76
C GLU A 106 5.51 -11.94 1.24
N ALA A 107 5.05 -10.95 0.47
CA ALA A 107 5.25 -10.91 -0.97
C ALA A 107 6.74 -10.85 -1.32
N TYR A 108 7.52 -10.05 -0.59
CA TYR A 108 8.97 -9.98 -0.77
C TYR A 108 9.65 -11.32 -0.48
N ARG A 109 9.32 -11.95 0.66
CA ARG A 109 9.87 -13.25 1.05
C ARG A 109 9.54 -14.37 0.04
N VAL A 110 8.27 -14.44 -0.39
CA VAL A 110 7.83 -15.40 -1.40
C VAL A 110 8.46 -15.11 -2.76
N GLY A 111 8.66 -13.85 -3.11
CA GLY A 111 9.34 -13.42 -4.32
C GLY A 111 10.81 -13.86 -4.36
N ALA A 112 11.54 -13.68 -3.25
CA ALA A 112 12.93 -14.13 -3.11
C ALA A 112 13.02 -15.66 -3.26
N ALA A 113 12.21 -16.40 -2.49
CA ALA A 113 12.17 -17.87 -2.59
C ALA A 113 11.78 -18.36 -3.99
N PHE A 114 10.88 -17.66 -4.69
CA PHE A 114 10.54 -17.97 -6.07
C PHE A 114 11.73 -17.76 -7.01
N GLY A 115 12.51 -16.70 -6.80
CA GLY A 115 13.76 -16.46 -7.53
C GLY A 115 14.73 -17.64 -7.41
N ASP A 116 15.01 -18.06 -6.18
CA ASP A 116 15.91 -19.17 -5.86
C ASP A 116 15.41 -20.49 -6.47
N ALA A 117 14.13 -20.83 -6.26
CA ALA A 117 13.54 -22.06 -6.79
C ALA A 117 13.53 -22.11 -8.32
N ARG A 118 13.35 -20.94 -8.98
CA ARG A 118 13.39 -20.84 -10.44
C ARG A 118 14.79 -21.05 -11.00
N GLU A 119 15.83 -20.62 -10.30
CA GLU A 119 17.22 -20.88 -10.71
C GLU A 119 17.56 -22.38 -10.60
N ALA A 120 17.11 -23.04 -9.53
CA ALA A 120 17.30 -24.48 -9.35
C ALA A 120 16.47 -25.34 -10.34
N ALA A 121 15.33 -24.82 -10.79
CA ALA A 121 14.38 -25.51 -11.68
C ALA A 121 14.98 -25.97 -13.02
N ASP A 122 16.10 -25.39 -13.47
CA ASP A 122 16.78 -25.84 -14.70
C ASP A 122 17.36 -27.25 -14.54
N HIS A 123 17.71 -27.65 -13.31
CA HIS A 123 18.40 -28.90 -13.01
C HIS A 123 17.61 -29.86 -12.10
N ASP A 124 16.54 -29.39 -11.46
CA ASP A 124 15.76 -30.18 -10.50
C ASP A 124 14.24 -30.12 -10.78
N PRO A 125 13.59 -31.27 -11.09
CA PRO A 125 12.14 -31.36 -11.25
C PRO A 125 11.32 -30.97 -10.01
N ASP A 126 11.84 -31.20 -8.79
CA ASP A 126 11.13 -30.86 -7.56
C ASP A 126 11.13 -29.33 -7.36
N ALA A 127 12.24 -28.67 -7.65
CA ALA A 127 12.33 -27.20 -7.70
C ALA A 127 11.35 -26.57 -8.72
N ARG A 128 11.06 -27.24 -9.85
CA ARG A 128 10.01 -26.77 -10.79
C ARG A 128 8.61 -26.82 -10.19
N ALA A 129 8.30 -27.81 -9.36
CA ALA A 129 7.01 -27.90 -8.68
C ALA A 129 6.89 -26.80 -7.62
N GLU A 130 7.95 -26.58 -6.84
CA GLU A 130 8.04 -25.51 -5.86
C GLU A 130 7.91 -24.12 -6.50
N ALA A 131 8.66 -23.84 -7.57
CA ALA A 131 8.58 -22.57 -8.29
C ALA A 131 7.16 -22.27 -8.79
N ARG A 132 6.43 -23.28 -9.29
CA ARG A 132 5.02 -23.12 -9.70
C ARG A 132 4.10 -22.80 -8.52
N ALA A 133 4.29 -23.46 -7.37
CA ALA A 133 3.52 -23.20 -6.16
C ALA A 133 3.77 -21.77 -5.61
N LEU A 134 5.04 -21.35 -5.59
CA LEU A 134 5.44 -20.01 -5.17
C LEU A 134 4.92 -18.93 -6.13
N ALA A 135 5.00 -19.16 -7.45
CA ALA A 135 4.42 -18.24 -8.44
C ALA A 135 2.91 -18.06 -8.24
N ALA A 136 2.17 -19.16 -8.01
CA ALA A 136 0.74 -19.10 -7.75
C ALA A 136 0.42 -18.33 -6.44
N ARG A 137 1.26 -18.47 -5.42
CA ARG A 137 1.15 -17.71 -4.17
C ARG A 137 1.44 -16.23 -4.37
N LEU A 138 2.50 -15.91 -5.10
CA LEU A 138 2.90 -14.53 -5.40
C LEU A 138 1.81 -13.79 -6.17
N ARG A 139 1.18 -14.44 -7.16
CA ARG A 139 0.02 -13.89 -7.88
C ARG A 139 -1.14 -13.47 -6.98
N ARG A 140 -1.39 -14.22 -5.89
CA ARG A 140 -2.42 -13.86 -4.90
C ARG A 140 -1.98 -12.68 -4.05
N LEU A 141 -0.73 -12.68 -3.59
CA LEU A 141 -0.18 -11.62 -2.75
C LEU A 141 -0.05 -10.27 -3.49
N GLN A 142 0.18 -10.30 -4.80
CA GLN A 142 0.25 -9.11 -5.66
C GLN A 142 -1.02 -8.25 -5.60
N TRP A 143 -2.19 -8.86 -5.35
CA TRP A 143 -3.44 -8.13 -5.18
C TRP A 143 -3.75 -7.74 -3.72
N ALA A 144 -3.16 -8.45 -2.75
CA ALA A 144 -3.45 -8.21 -1.34
C ALA A 144 -2.93 -6.82 -0.88
N THR A 145 -1.75 -6.42 -1.33
CA THR A 145 -1.16 -5.10 -1.01
C THR A 145 -1.96 -3.92 -1.58
N PRO A 146 -2.33 -3.85 -2.88
CA PRO A 146 -3.13 -2.75 -3.40
C PRO A 146 -4.56 -2.72 -2.82
N VAL A 147 -5.15 -3.87 -2.51
CA VAL A 147 -6.47 -3.91 -1.84
C VAL A 147 -6.39 -3.30 -0.44
N THR A 148 -5.40 -3.69 0.36
CA THR A 148 -5.28 -3.21 1.75
C THR A 148 -4.86 -1.73 1.82
N THR A 149 -3.89 -1.31 1.02
CA THR A 149 -3.47 0.11 0.95
C THR A 149 -4.57 1.00 0.34
N GLY A 150 -5.32 0.49 -0.65
CA GLY A 150 -6.52 1.14 -1.18
C GLY A 150 -7.61 1.30 -0.13
N ALA A 151 -7.85 0.29 0.71
CA ALA A 151 -8.77 0.40 1.84
C ALA A 151 -8.32 1.47 2.86
N VAL A 152 -7.00 1.61 3.11
CA VAL A 152 -6.47 2.70 3.93
C VAL A 152 -6.76 4.07 3.30
N LEU A 153 -6.62 4.23 1.97
CA LEU A 153 -6.96 5.47 1.26
C LEU A 153 -8.45 5.81 1.39
N VAL A 154 -9.34 4.83 1.20
CA VAL A 154 -10.79 5.01 1.36
C VAL A 154 -11.12 5.44 2.79
N LEU A 155 -10.50 4.80 3.78
CA LEU A 155 -10.69 5.17 5.18
C LEU A 155 -10.19 6.59 5.45
N ASP A 156 -9.09 7.01 4.85
CA ASP A 156 -8.60 8.39 4.95
C ASP A 156 -9.57 9.41 4.36
N ALA A 157 -10.16 9.11 3.20
CA ALA A 157 -11.18 9.96 2.60
C ALA A 157 -12.42 10.06 3.50
N TYR A 158 -12.90 8.92 4.01
CA TYR A 158 -14.05 8.87 4.93
C TYR A 158 -13.82 9.69 6.19
N LEU A 159 -12.64 9.57 6.82
CA LEU A 159 -12.28 10.34 8.01
C LEU A 159 -12.09 11.83 7.72
N GLY A 160 -11.66 12.17 6.50
CA GLY A 160 -11.63 13.54 6.01
C GLY A 160 -13.02 14.18 5.96
N GLU A 161 -14.03 13.46 5.46
CA GLU A 161 -15.41 13.94 5.44
C GLU A 161 -15.98 14.12 6.84
N GLN A 162 -15.72 13.19 7.76
CA GLN A 162 -16.14 13.32 9.17
C GLN A 162 -15.48 14.51 9.89
N GLN A 163 -14.39 15.05 9.37
CA GLN A 163 -13.68 16.21 9.92
C GLN A 163 -14.15 17.55 9.33
N ARG A 164 -14.93 17.55 8.24
CA ARG A 164 -15.56 18.78 7.72
C ARG A 164 -16.70 19.21 8.64
N GLY A 165 -16.83 20.52 8.88
CA GLY A 165 -18.04 21.09 9.48
C GLY A 165 -19.25 20.90 8.56
N LEU A 166 -20.47 21.16 9.07
CA LEU A 166 -21.78 20.80 8.49
C LEU A 166 -22.06 21.14 7.00
N ALA A 167 -21.19 21.86 6.29
CA ALA A 167 -21.35 22.11 4.87
C ALA A 167 -20.55 21.09 4.04
N GLY A 168 -21.25 20.13 3.44
CA GLY A 168 -20.76 19.19 2.44
C GLY A 168 -20.82 19.74 1.02
N LEU A 169 -20.22 19.01 0.08
CA LEU A 169 -20.13 19.38 -1.35
C LEU A 169 -21.50 19.54 -2.04
N LEU A 170 -22.57 19.03 -1.43
CA LEU A 170 -23.95 19.08 -1.92
C LEU A 170 -24.84 20.04 -1.12
N ASP A 171 -24.32 20.67 -0.07
CA ASP A 171 -25.09 21.64 0.69
C ASP A 171 -25.14 22.96 -0.08
N ARG A 172 -26.37 23.45 -0.28
CA ARG A 172 -26.56 24.79 -0.86
C ARG A 172 -25.90 25.80 0.08
N PRO A 173 -25.18 26.81 -0.43
CA PRO A 173 -24.66 27.87 0.42
C PRO A 173 -25.84 28.44 1.20
N SER A 174 -25.80 28.34 2.52
CA SER A 174 -26.73 29.06 3.38
C SER A 174 -26.51 30.53 3.07
N LEU A 175 -27.40 31.11 2.25
CA LEU A 175 -27.57 32.53 2.16
C LEU A 175 -27.92 32.97 3.57
N ALA A 176 -26.92 33.43 4.32
CA ALA A 176 -27.13 34.14 5.55
C ALA A 176 -27.90 35.41 5.17
N VAL A 177 -29.21 35.34 5.27
CA VAL A 177 -30.11 36.47 5.27
C VAL A 177 -30.08 37.02 6.70
N HIS A 178 -29.47 38.21 6.80
CA HIS A 178 -29.43 39.18 7.91
C HIS A 178 -28.59 38.84 9.15
#